data_AF-A0A4U5LQ61-F1
#
_entry.id   AF-A0A4U5LQ61-F1
#
_cell.length_a   1.000
_cell.length_b   1.000
_cell.length_c   1.000
_cell.angle_alpha   90.00
_cell.angle_beta   90.00
_cell.angle_gamma   90.00
#
_symmetry.space_group_name_H-M   'P 1'
#
loop_
_entity.id
_entity.type
_entity.pdbx_description
1 polymer ?
#
loop_
_entity_poly.entity_id
_entity_poly.type
_entity_poly.pdbx_seq_one_letter_code
_entity_poly.pdbx_strand_id
1 'polypeptide(L)'
;MGTSKAEGKRNLNELEDEEEDDDEEEDVYTGLGFGDDDKIKKKGRKGSGCDGGRSSSSPPISCQADNCTADMTYAKRYHKRHKVCEFHAKASSVLVNGVEQRFCQQCSRFHYLSEFDDSKRSCRMRLAGHNERRRKNSSDYQGEGSN
;
A
#
# COMPACT_ATOMS: atom_id res chain seq x y z
N MET A 1 4.39 -65.03 11.91
CA MET A 1 3.55 -65.61 10.83
C MET A 1 2.11 -65.19 11.13
N GLY A 2 1.31 -64.59 10.25
CA GLY A 2 1.56 -63.93 8.95
C GLY A 2 0.57 -62.75 8.84
N THR A 3 0.94 -61.63 8.22
CA THR A 3 0.64 -61.27 6.81
C THR A 3 -0.84 -61.01 6.46
N SER A 4 -1.06 -59.88 5.77
CA SER A 4 -2.12 -59.65 4.76
C SER A 4 -3.50 -59.12 5.18
N LYS A 5 -3.68 -57.80 4.96
CA LYS A 5 -4.81 -57.19 4.23
C LYS A 5 -4.51 -55.70 4.05
N ALA A 6 -4.78 -55.00 2.95
CA ALA A 6 -5.04 -55.28 1.53
C ALA A 6 -5.43 -53.90 0.96
N GLU A 7 -4.94 -53.53 -0.22
CA GLU A 7 -5.26 -52.23 -0.82
C GLU A 7 -6.66 -52.19 -1.44
N GLY A 8 -7.34 -51.03 -1.34
CA GLY A 8 -8.56 -50.72 -2.08
C GLY A 8 -9.12 -49.36 -1.66
N LYS A 9 -9.07 -48.26 -2.42
CA LYS A 9 -9.46 -47.94 -3.82
C LYS A 9 -10.80 -47.15 -3.84
N ARG A 10 -10.80 -45.98 -4.52
CA ARG A 10 -11.92 -45.13 -5.04
C ARG A 10 -12.95 -44.60 -4.01
N ASN A 11 -13.69 -43.50 -4.23
CA ASN A 11 -13.57 -42.27 -5.07
C ASN A 11 -14.76 -41.35 -4.71
N LEU A 12 -14.74 -40.11 -5.21
CA LEU A 12 -15.91 -39.23 -5.48
C LEU A 12 -16.49 -38.44 -4.28
N ASN A 13 -16.56 -37.12 -4.49
CA ASN A 13 -17.72 -36.19 -4.43
C ASN A 13 -17.12 -34.79 -4.75
N GLU A 14 -17.50 -34.16 -5.87
CA GLU A 14 -18.47 -33.02 -5.95
C GLU A 14 -17.91 -31.78 -5.22
N LEU A 15 -17.45 -30.69 -5.87
CA LEU A 15 -18.09 -29.77 -6.85
C LEU A 15 -19.38 -29.13 -6.30
N GLU A 16 -19.57 -27.82 -6.59
CA GLU A 16 -20.51 -26.89 -5.92
C GLU A 16 -19.97 -26.57 -4.48
N ASP A 17 -19.84 -25.34 -3.98
CA ASP A 17 -20.21 -23.97 -4.40
C ASP A 17 -19.07 -23.00 -3.94
N GLU A 18 -18.98 -21.70 -4.24
CA GLU A 18 -19.85 -20.69 -4.90
C GLU A 18 -18.93 -19.60 -5.56
N GLU A 19 -19.46 -18.67 -6.37
CA GLU A 19 -18.77 -17.42 -6.79
C GLU A 19 -19.52 -16.23 -6.17
N GLU A 20 -18.87 -15.38 -5.35
CA GLU A 20 -19.45 -14.11 -4.87
C GLU A 20 -18.80 -12.92 -5.60
N ASP A 21 -19.54 -12.37 -6.57
CA ASP A 21 -19.38 -11.00 -7.06
C ASP A 21 -19.75 -10.01 -5.94
N ASP A 22 -18.87 -9.03 -5.68
CA ASP A 22 -19.11 -7.87 -4.80
C ASP A 22 -18.74 -6.60 -5.60
N ASP A 23 -19.56 -6.30 -6.60
CA ASP A 23 -19.71 -4.99 -7.22
C ASP A 23 -20.89 -4.24 -6.55
N GLU A 24 -20.94 -2.92 -6.69
CA GLU A 24 -21.89 -1.97 -6.04
C GLU A 24 -21.49 -1.54 -4.59
N GLU A 25 -21.53 -0.27 -4.15
CA GLU A 25 -22.19 0.94 -4.68
C GLU A 25 -21.37 2.25 -4.65
N GLU A 26 -21.81 3.13 -5.55
CA GLU A 26 -21.84 4.60 -5.66
C GLU A 26 -21.01 5.58 -4.79
N ASP A 27 -20.60 6.59 -5.56
CA ASP A 27 -20.20 7.96 -5.22
C ASP A 27 -21.23 8.80 -4.43
N VAL A 28 -20.90 9.11 -3.17
CA VAL A 28 -21.55 10.22 -2.45
C VAL A 28 -20.74 11.53 -2.64
N TYR A 29 -21.13 12.30 -3.67
CA TYR A 29 -20.78 13.71 -3.77
C TYR A 29 -21.56 14.52 -2.71
N THR A 30 -20.89 14.88 -1.60
CA THR A 30 -21.40 15.89 -0.65
C THR A 30 -20.45 17.08 -0.56
N GLY A 31 -20.62 18.02 -1.49
CA GLY A 31 -20.03 19.34 -1.38
C GLY A 31 -20.77 20.18 -0.33
N LEU A 32 -20.08 20.57 0.74
CA LEU A 32 -20.49 21.66 1.63
C LEU A 32 -19.30 22.60 1.86
N GLY A 33 -19.25 23.69 1.09
CA GLY A 33 -18.32 24.79 1.33
C GLY A 33 -18.98 25.88 2.18
N PHE A 34 -18.27 26.38 3.19
CA PHE A 34 -18.67 27.54 3.99
C PHE A 34 -17.44 28.33 4.46
N GLY A 35 -17.47 29.66 4.35
CA GLY A 35 -16.68 30.56 5.20
C GLY A 35 -15.44 31.23 4.60
N ASP A 36 -15.63 32.27 3.78
CA ASP A 36 -14.74 33.44 3.82
C ASP A 36 -14.91 34.15 5.17
N ASP A 37 -13.81 34.55 5.82
CA ASP A 37 -13.83 35.63 6.84
C ASP A 37 -12.41 36.15 7.17
N ASP A 38 -12.13 37.38 6.74
CA ASP A 38 -10.90 38.13 6.97
C ASP A 38 -10.57 38.37 8.46
N LYS A 39 -9.41 37.90 8.95
CA LYS A 39 -8.73 38.53 10.11
C LYS A 39 -7.24 38.73 9.92
N ILE A 40 -6.91 39.84 9.27
CA ILE A 40 -5.59 40.49 9.32
C ILE A 40 -5.19 40.77 10.79
N LYS A 41 -4.02 40.28 11.22
CA LYS A 41 -3.22 40.94 12.27
C LYS A 41 -1.71 40.77 12.07
N LYS A 42 -1.12 41.84 11.53
CA LYS A 42 0.32 42.10 11.36
C LYS A 42 1.12 41.80 12.63
N LYS A 43 2.34 41.23 12.49
CA LYS A 43 3.63 41.87 12.86
C LYS A 43 4.72 41.27 11.96
N GLY A 44 5.48 42.11 11.26
CA GLY A 44 6.40 41.67 10.20
C GLY A 44 7.87 41.63 10.61
N ARG A 45 8.71 41.11 9.71
CA ARG A 45 10.13 41.50 9.59
C ARG A 45 10.58 41.40 8.12
N LYS A 46 11.59 42.19 7.76
CA LYS A 46 11.89 42.63 6.40
C LYS A 46 13.06 41.86 5.78
N GLY A 47 12.88 41.44 4.53
CA GLY A 47 13.90 40.96 3.59
C GLY A 47 13.18 40.62 2.28
N SER A 48 13.16 41.45 1.23
CA SER A 48 14.28 42.00 0.45
C SER A 48 15.05 40.91 -0.31
N GLY A 49 14.53 40.48 -1.46
CA GLY A 49 15.20 39.53 -2.35
C GLY A 49 14.38 39.18 -3.59
N CYS A 50 14.80 39.73 -4.73
CA CYS A 50 14.55 39.32 -6.12
C CYS A 50 13.18 38.70 -6.53
N ASP A 51 12.50 39.50 -7.37
CA ASP A 51 11.89 39.05 -8.62
C ASP A 51 12.57 37.82 -9.26
N GLY A 52 11.77 36.89 -9.75
CA GLY A 52 12.25 35.58 -10.19
C GLY A 52 11.15 34.68 -10.70
N GLY A 53 10.38 35.18 -11.68
CA GLY A 53 9.35 34.42 -12.39
C GLY A 53 9.93 33.20 -13.12
N ARG A 54 10.16 32.12 -12.37
CA ARG A 54 10.45 30.80 -12.91
C ARG A 54 9.14 30.02 -12.95
N SER A 55 8.57 29.94 -14.15
CA SER A 55 7.74 28.81 -14.53
C SER A 55 8.61 27.55 -14.44
N SER A 56 8.74 27.01 -13.23
CA SER A 56 9.32 25.69 -13.00
C SER A 56 8.34 24.67 -13.56
N SER A 57 8.45 24.44 -14.87
CA SER A 57 8.07 23.19 -15.52
C SER A 57 8.86 22.06 -14.86
N SER A 58 8.41 21.71 -13.66
CA SER A 58 8.90 20.55 -12.92
C SER A 58 8.75 19.37 -13.86
N PRO A 59 9.81 18.58 -14.09
CA PRO A 59 9.74 17.49 -15.06
C PRO A 59 8.55 16.59 -14.71
N PRO A 60 7.82 16.08 -15.73
CA PRO A 60 6.61 15.29 -15.50
C PRO A 60 6.92 14.18 -14.50
N ILE A 61 6.06 14.05 -13.49
CA ILE A 61 6.25 13.03 -12.46
C ILE A 61 6.00 11.68 -13.11
N SER A 62 7.07 10.98 -13.46
CA SER A 62 7.02 9.62 -13.97
C SER A 62 7.18 8.60 -12.84
N CYS A 63 6.75 7.36 -13.12
CA CYS A 63 6.95 6.23 -12.24
C CYS A 63 8.44 5.81 -12.23
N GLN A 64 8.96 5.34 -11.10
CA GLN A 64 10.32 4.79 -10.97
C GLN A 64 10.51 3.40 -11.60
N ALA A 65 9.45 2.81 -12.13
CA ALA A 65 9.50 1.49 -12.76
C ALA A 65 10.07 1.61 -14.17
N ASP A 66 10.91 0.66 -14.55
CA ASP A 66 11.57 0.65 -15.84
C ASP A 66 10.53 0.55 -16.96
N ASN A 67 10.72 1.35 -18.01
CA ASN A 67 9.81 1.48 -19.15
C ASN A 67 8.36 1.92 -18.80
N CYS A 68 8.12 2.42 -17.58
CA CYS A 68 6.79 2.90 -17.19
C CYS A 68 6.57 4.38 -17.59
N THR A 69 5.76 4.58 -18.63
CA THR A 69 5.35 5.91 -19.13
C THR A 69 4.01 6.40 -18.57
N ALA A 70 3.53 5.80 -17.46
CA ALA A 70 2.25 6.16 -16.86
C ALA A 70 2.21 7.63 -16.41
N ASP A 71 1.24 8.40 -16.90
CA ASP A 71 1.05 9.78 -16.48
C ASP A 71 0.62 9.86 -15.01
N MET A 72 1.40 10.57 -14.20
CA MET A 72 1.07 10.83 -12.81
C MET A 72 0.56 12.25 -12.55
N THR A 73 0.29 13.04 -13.60
CA THR A 73 -0.22 14.42 -13.49
C THR A 73 -1.53 14.48 -12.69
N TYR A 74 -2.42 13.50 -12.87
CA TYR A 74 -3.69 13.40 -12.14
C TYR A 74 -3.68 12.39 -10.97
N ALA A 75 -2.54 11.70 -10.73
CA ALA A 75 -2.46 10.69 -9.67
C ALA A 75 -2.62 11.28 -8.25
N LYS A 76 -3.13 10.46 -7.33
CA LYS A 76 -3.28 10.77 -5.89
C LYS A 76 -1.94 11.24 -5.29
N ARG A 77 -1.98 12.15 -4.30
CA ARG A 77 -0.78 12.78 -3.71
C ARG A 77 0.27 11.79 -3.20
N TYR A 78 -0.16 10.63 -2.68
CA TYR A 78 0.72 9.54 -2.25
C TYR A 78 1.58 9.02 -3.43
N HIS A 79 0.93 8.60 -4.52
CA HIS A 79 1.58 8.15 -5.75
C HIS A 79 2.60 9.17 -6.27
N LYS A 80 2.19 10.45 -6.39
CA LYS A 80 3.09 11.56 -6.80
C LYS A 80 4.32 11.70 -5.90
N ARG A 81 4.13 11.66 -4.57
CA ARG A 81 5.24 11.78 -3.59
C ARG A 81 6.26 10.65 -3.71
N HIS A 82 5.77 9.43 -3.93
CA HIS A 82 6.59 8.22 -3.96
C HIS A 82 7.00 7.80 -5.38
N LYS A 83 6.63 8.57 -6.42
CA LYS A 83 6.93 8.32 -7.83
C LYS A 83 6.60 6.89 -8.25
N VAL A 84 5.45 6.39 -7.81
CA VAL A 84 4.91 5.08 -8.15
C VAL A 84 3.47 5.23 -8.61
N CYS A 85 3.12 4.68 -9.79
CA CYS A 85 1.74 4.67 -10.27
C CYS A 85 0.87 3.67 -9.49
N GLU A 86 -0.45 3.79 -9.59
CA GLU A 86 -1.38 2.93 -8.81
C GLU A 86 -1.23 1.44 -9.15
N PHE A 87 -0.87 1.11 -10.40
CA PHE A 87 -0.56 -0.25 -10.83
C PHE A 87 0.70 -0.81 -10.13
N HIS A 88 1.84 -0.13 -10.24
CA HIS A 88 3.10 -0.59 -9.64
C HIS A 88 3.12 -0.53 -8.10
N ALA A 89 2.24 0.27 -7.48
CA ALA A 89 2.01 0.24 -6.03
C ALA A 89 1.27 -1.03 -5.57
N LYS A 90 0.52 -1.69 -6.47
CA LYS A 90 -0.27 -2.90 -6.19
C LYS A 90 0.36 -4.19 -6.74
N ALA A 91 1.24 -4.10 -7.73
CA ALA A 91 1.88 -5.22 -8.41
C ALA A 91 2.70 -6.14 -7.47
N SER A 92 2.85 -7.41 -7.87
CA SER A 92 3.65 -8.42 -7.18
C SER A 92 5.15 -8.31 -7.52
N SER A 93 5.49 -8.12 -8.80
CA SER A 93 6.84 -7.82 -9.29
C SER A 93 6.82 -6.59 -10.20
N VAL A 94 7.89 -5.80 -10.17
CA VAL A 94 8.13 -4.59 -10.95
C VAL A 94 9.62 -4.52 -11.27
N LEU A 95 9.99 -4.30 -12.53
CA LEU A 95 11.38 -4.06 -12.90
C LEU A 95 11.79 -2.62 -12.53
N VAL A 96 12.86 -2.48 -11.74
CA VAL A 96 13.36 -1.18 -11.26
C VAL A 96 14.90 -1.20 -11.29
N ASN A 97 15.51 -0.38 -12.16
CA ASN A 97 16.95 -0.39 -12.46
C ASN A 97 17.49 -1.79 -12.87
N GLY A 98 16.74 -2.53 -13.69
CA GLY A 98 17.10 -3.86 -14.19
C GLY A 98 16.93 -5.00 -13.18
N VAL A 99 16.30 -4.74 -12.03
CA VAL A 99 16.10 -5.71 -10.94
C VAL A 99 14.61 -5.87 -10.65
N GLU A 100 14.15 -7.11 -10.46
CA GLU A 100 12.80 -7.38 -9.96
C GLU A 100 12.65 -6.98 -8.50
N GLN A 101 11.74 -6.03 -8.26
CA GLN A 101 11.45 -5.45 -6.96
C GLN A 101 9.94 -5.33 -6.75
N ARG A 102 9.52 -5.22 -5.50
CA ARG A 102 8.13 -4.98 -5.11
C ARG A 102 8.02 -3.75 -4.22
N PHE A 103 6.95 -2.99 -4.39
CA PHE A 103 6.68 -1.82 -3.57
C PHE A 103 6.17 -2.23 -2.18
N CYS A 104 6.91 -1.90 -1.12
CA CYS A 104 6.50 -2.11 0.25
C CYS A 104 5.63 -0.95 0.73
N GLN A 105 4.34 -1.19 0.94
CA GLN A 105 3.37 -0.15 1.36
C GLN A 105 3.76 0.51 2.69
N GLN A 106 4.35 -0.26 3.62
CA GLN A 106 4.76 0.22 4.95
C GLN A 106 6.09 0.98 4.99
N CYS A 107 6.93 0.84 3.95
CA CYS A 107 8.17 1.60 3.77
C CYS A 107 8.02 2.73 2.74
N SER A 108 6.99 2.65 1.88
CA SER A 108 6.80 3.49 0.69
C SER A 108 8.04 3.54 -0.23
N ARG A 109 8.66 2.37 -0.43
CA ARG A 109 9.88 2.13 -1.23
C ARG A 109 9.81 0.77 -1.91
N PHE A 110 10.55 0.63 -3.01
CA PHE A 110 10.82 -0.67 -3.62
C PHE A 110 11.88 -1.45 -2.84
N HIS A 111 11.71 -2.77 -2.81
CA HIS A 111 12.52 -3.76 -2.11
C HIS A 111 12.64 -5.02 -2.97
N TYR A 112 13.69 -5.82 -2.82
CA TYR A 112 13.85 -7.07 -3.58
C TYR A 112 12.70 -8.05 -3.25
N LEU A 113 12.28 -8.88 -4.22
CA LEU A 113 11.24 -9.89 -3.99
C LEU A 113 11.56 -10.82 -2.81
N SER A 114 12.84 -11.15 -2.62
CA SER A 114 13.36 -11.95 -1.50
C SER A 114 13.16 -11.33 -0.10
N GLU A 115 12.77 -10.06 0.00
CA GLU A 115 12.41 -9.41 1.26
C GLU A 115 10.92 -9.53 1.63
N PHE A 116 10.11 -10.24 0.84
CA PHE A 116 8.67 -10.44 1.05
C PHE A 116 8.31 -11.92 1.27
N ASP A 117 7.09 -12.14 1.79
CA ASP A 117 6.47 -13.46 1.97
C ASP A 117 5.30 -13.69 1.00
N ASP A 118 5.29 -12.97 -0.12
CA ASP A 118 4.29 -12.85 -1.20
C ASP A 118 2.85 -12.54 -0.78
N SER A 119 2.29 -13.39 0.08
CA SER A 119 1.04 -13.26 0.86
C SER A 119 0.84 -11.93 1.60
N LYS A 120 1.90 -11.09 1.75
CA LYS A 120 1.86 -9.78 2.41
C LYS A 120 2.52 -8.70 1.56
N ARG A 121 1.87 -7.54 1.45
CA ARG A 121 2.33 -6.33 0.70
C ARG A 121 3.37 -5.49 1.47
N SER A 122 4.02 -6.07 2.48
CA SER A 122 5.00 -5.42 3.35
C SER A 122 6.21 -6.32 3.52
N CYS A 123 7.42 -5.75 3.53
CA CYS A 123 8.64 -6.53 3.70
C CYS A 123 8.73 -7.19 5.09
N ARG A 124 9.39 -8.35 5.15
CA ARG A 124 9.59 -9.21 6.33
C ARG A 124 9.98 -8.43 7.58
N MET A 125 10.99 -7.56 7.45
CA MET A 125 11.52 -6.73 8.54
C MET A 125 10.43 -5.89 9.22
N ARG A 126 9.53 -5.26 8.45
CA ARG A 126 8.49 -4.39 8.99
C ARG A 126 7.27 -5.17 9.47
N LEU A 127 6.99 -6.31 8.84
CA LEU A 127 5.95 -7.25 9.25
C LEU A 127 6.26 -7.90 10.62
N ALA A 128 7.51 -8.31 10.85
CA ALA A 128 7.94 -8.91 12.12
C ALA A 128 7.62 -8.01 13.32
N GLY A 129 8.04 -6.74 13.27
CA GLY A 129 7.76 -5.77 14.35
C GLY A 129 6.27 -5.44 14.51
N HIS A 130 5.46 -5.54 13.45
CA HIS A 130 4.00 -5.39 13.58
C HIS A 130 3.36 -6.61 14.26
N ASN A 131 3.79 -7.82 13.91
CA ASN A 131 3.31 -9.06 14.51
C ASN A 131 3.65 -9.16 16.01
N GLU A 132 4.86 -8.74 16.40
CA GLU A 132 5.27 -8.68 17.82
C GLU A 132 4.35 -7.78 18.65
N ARG A 133 4.10 -6.54 18.18
CA ARG A 133 3.18 -5.62 18.88
C ARG A 133 1.76 -6.16 18.99
N ARG A 134 1.24 -6.82 17.94
CA ARG A 134 -0.09 -7.45 18.01
C ARG A 134 -0.15 -8.63 18.99
N ARG A 135 0.90 -9.45 19.09
CA ARG A 135 0.98 -10.52 20.10
C ARG A 135 0.95 -9.95 21.51
N LYS A 136 1.75 -8.92 21.80
CA LYS A 136 1.81 -8.29 23.13
C LYS A 136 0.47 -7.67 23.54
N ASN A 137 -0.17 -6.91 22.66
CA ASN A 137 -1.49 -6.33 22.92
C ASN A 137 -2.61 -7.38 23.11
N SER A 138 -2.41 -8.64 22.72
CA SER A 138 -3.36 -9.72 23.03
C SER A 138 -3.13 -10.35 24.40
N SER A 139 -1.89 -10.36 24.90
CA SER A 139 -1.54 -10.97 26.19
C SER A 139 -1.82 -10.05 27.38
N ASP A 140 -1.64 -8.72 27.23
CA ASP A 140 -1.82 -7.77 28.34
C ASP A 140 -3.29 -7.70 28.82
N TYR A 141 -4.29 -8.07 28.00
CA TYR A 141 -5.71 -8.09 28.39
C TYR A 141 -6.18 -9.40 29.08
N GLN A 142 -5.35 -10.44 29.18
CA GLN A 142 -5.73 -11.70 29.83
C GLN A 142 -5.33 -11.77 31.32
N GLY A 143 -4.75 -10.71 31.89
CA GLY A 143 -4.17 -10.70 33.23
C GLY A 143 -5.00 -10.06 34.36
N GLU A 144 -5.88 -9.11 34.06
CA GLU A 144 -6.56 -8.29 35.09
C GLU A 144 -8.07 -8.58 35.15
N GLY A 145 -8.43 -9.71 35.77
CA GLY A 145 -9.81 -10.16 35.88
C GLY A 145 -10.05 -11.20 36.98
N SER A 146 -9.26 -11.21 38.06
CA SER A 146 -9.45 -12.07 39.24
C SER A 146 -8.67 -11.57 40.45
N ASN A 147 -9.22 -10.61 41.19
CA ASN A 147 -9.12 -10.53 42.66
C ASN A 147 -10.24 -9.65 43.26
#